data_AF-A0A1F3TWZ0-F1
#
_entry.id   AF-A0A1F3TWZ0-F1
#
_cell.length_a   1.000
_cell.length_b   1.000
_cell.length_c   1.000
_cell.angle_alpha   90.00
_cell.angle_beta   90.00
_cell.angle_gamma   90.00
#
_symmetry.space_group_name_H-M   'P 1'
#
loop_
_entity.id
_entity.type
_entity.pdbx_description
1 polymer ?
#
loop_
_entity_poly.entity_id
_entity_poly.type
_entity_poly.pdbx_seq_one_letter_code
_entity_poly.pdbx_strand_id
1 'polypeptide(L)'
;MISVETISRNSLALIVMAFFLLSACSPKISLVETLPSTKDSGSLETPPADVPPVAPPIGTEPSNPVVPVYSKVLVEMAGQSACLKNIWTDRGRAPAGYIKGMVLSYGRSLCRIKSEKSWAAARILAAANSGNAAKDVLAHYQDTLLALGFRIGDRGSEPLHATYTIGMGLGMRESSGRYCEGYDVAAGTNRTSAEAEAGLFQASYNSVSASPELKLLYDEYRAQPSRCHLTVFKEGVTCKSTPILGSGAGAEYQVFAKSCPAFAAEYTMTLIRILRAHFGPLNRKTAEVESACANLLTEAQLLIEQNPVAACAELL
;
A
#
# COMPACT_ATOMS: atom_id res chain seq x y z
N MET A 1 -24.77 49.43 -40.38
CA MET A 1 -23.33 49.48 -40.07
C MET A 1 -22.87 48.04 -39.83
N ILE A 2 -22.11 47.50 -40.81
CA ILE A 2 -21.03 46.49 -40.76
C ILE A 2 -21.28 45.29 -39.81
N SER A 3 -21.74 44.12 -40.28
CA SER A 3 -21.19 43.08 -41.20
C SER A 3 -20.34 42.01 -40.50
N VAL A 4 -20.75 40.76 -40.73
CA VAL A 4 -20.09 39.49 -40.40
C VAL A 4 -18.91 39.29 -41.35
N GLU A 5 -17.73 38.92 -40.86
CA GLU A 5 -16.65 38.41 -41.72
C GLU A 5 -15.65 37.47 -41.00
N THR A 6 -15.60 36.27 -41.57
CA THR A 6 -14.57 35.23 -41.71
C THR A 6 -13.09 35.62 -41.51
N ILE A 7 -12.32 34.79 -40.76
CA ILE A 7 -10.86 34.60 -40.92
C ILE A 7 -10.59 33.09 -40.75
N SER A 8 -10.58 32.29 -41.82
CA SER A 8 -9.48 31.93 -42.74
C SER A 8 -8.40 31.01 -42.16
N ARG A 9 -8.31 29.80 -42.74
CA ARG A 9 -7.23 28.81 -42.63
C ARG A 9 -5.97 29.27 -43.41
N ASN A 10 -4.84 28.68 -43.03
CA ASN A 10 -3.58 28.48 -43.77
C ASN A 10 -2.45 29.54 -43.68
N SER A 11 -1.37 29.14 -43.00
CA SER A 11 0.04 29.21 -43.41
C SER A 11 0.74 28.08 -42.61
N LEU A 12 1.17 26.93 -43.17
CA LEU A 12 2.35 26.68 -44.04
C LEU A 12 3.58 27.48 -43.56
N ALA A 13 4.79 26.97 -43.30
CA ALA A 13 5.42 25.66 -43.21
C ALA A 13 6.88 25.89 -42.71
N LEU A 14 7.65 24.79 -42.57
CA LEU A 14 9.12 24.70 -42.41
C LEU A 14 9.74 25.02 -41.05
N ILE A 15 10.30 23.99 -40.38
CA ILE A 15 11.76 23.75 -40.29
C ILE A 15 11.96 22.24 -40.07
N VAL A 16 12.81 21.65 -40.92
CA VAL A 16 13.21 20.23 -40.96
C VAL A 16 14.73 20.17 -40.88
N MET A 17 15.24 19.14 -40.17
CA MET A 17 16.60 18.57 -40.21
C MET A 17 17.74 19.44 -39.63
N ALA A 18 18.79 18.91 -39.00
CA ALA A 18 19.37 17.56 -38.96
C ALA A 18 20.18 17.39 -37.67
N PHE A 19 20.36 16.17 -37.17
CA PHE A 19 21.64 15.79 -36.56
C PHE A 19 21.95 14.31 -36.87
N PHE A 20 23.23 14.10 -37.10
CA PHE A 20 23.88 13.05 -37.88
C PHE A 20 23.88 11.63 -37.28
N LEU A 21 23.88 10.66 -38.20
CA LEU A 21 24.38 9.29 -38.07
C LEU A 21 25.92 9.24 -37.95
N LEU A 22 26.43 8.35 -37.09
CA LEU A 22 27.73 7.65 -37.12
C LEU A 22 27.61 6.47 -36.12
N SER A 23 27.31 5.25 -36.55
CA SER A 23 28.23 4.17 -36.96
C SER A 23 29.29 3.78 -35.91
N ALA A 24 29.17 2.60 -35.31
CA ALA A 24 30.19 1.53 -35.36
C ALA A 24 29.84 0.30 -34.47
N CYS A 25 29.79 -0.86 -35.13
CA CYS A 25 30.22 -2.21 -34.71
C CYS A 25 30.09 -2.68 -33.25
N SER A 26 29.20 -3.66 -33.04
CA SER A 26 29.34 -4.68 -31.99
C SER A 26 30.04 -5.93 -32.56
N PRO A 27 31.10 -6.48 -31.92
CA PRO A 27 31.69 -7.73 -32.38
C PRO A 27 30.91 -8.93 -31.84
N LYS A 28 30.61 -9.87 -32.74
CA LYS A 28 30.21 -11.25 -32.41
C LYS A 28 31.45 -11.98 -31.88
N ILE A 29 31.40 -12.48 -30.65
CA ILE A 29 32.40 -13.41 -30.13
C ILE A 29 31.99 -14.82 -30.57
N SER A 30 32.79 -15.38 -31.47
CA SER A 30 32.76 -16.78 -31.88
C SER A 30 33.62 -17.58 -30.91
N LEU A 31 33.02 -18.54 -30.20
CA LEU A 31 33.75 -19.57 -29.46
C LEU A 31 34.18 -20.65 -30.46
N VAL A 32 35.48 -20.71 -30.74
CA VAL A 32 36.11 -21.87 -31.36
C VAL A 32 37.17 -22.42 -30.40
N GLU A 33 36.98 -23.71 -30.17
CA GLU A 33 37.72 -24.67 -29.39
C GLU A 33 39.10 -24.96 -30.02
N THR A 34 40.19 -24.93 -29.24
CA THR A 34 41.42 -25.65 -29.58
C THR A 34 42.18 -26.07 -28.32
N LEU A 35 42.12 -27.37 -28.02
CA LEU A 35 43.09 -28.11 -27.21
C LEU A 35 44.44 -28.20 -27.95
N PRO A 36 45.57 -28.21 -27.22
CA PRO A 36 46.72 -28.97 -27.67
C PRO A 36 47.14 -30.06 -26.68
N SER A 37 47.57 -31.16 -27.28
CA SER A 37 48.04 -32.43 -26.73
C SER A 37 49.58 -32.50 -26.70
N THR A 38 50.09 -33.56 -26.05
CA THR A 38 51.46 -34.14 -26.04
C THR A 38 52.43 -33.56 -24.99
N LYS A 39 52.85 -34.35 -23.98
CA LYS A 39 53.95 -35.37 -23.92
C LYS A 39 55.33 -34.72 -24.22
N ASP A 40 56.41 -34.87 -23.47
CA ASP A 40 56.90 -35.99 -22.66
C ASP A 40 58.12 -35.56 -21.76
N SER A 41 58.51 -36.47 -20.85
CA SER A 41 59.83 -36.72 -20.24
C SER A 41 60.57 -35.68 -19.36
N GLY A 42 60.43 -35.85 -18.04
CA GLY A 42 61.48 -36.38 -17.15
C GLY A 42 62.80 -35.62 -16.93
N SER A 43 62.97 -35.06 -15.73
CA SER A 43 64.21 -35.24 -14.93
C SER A 43 63.89 -35.10 -13.44
N LEU A 44 64.47 -36.01 -12.64
CA LEU A 44 64.30 -36.16 -11.20
C LEU A 44 65.04 -35.04 -10.45
N GLU A 45 64.33 -34.31 -9.60
CA GLU A 45 64.88 -33.77 -8.36
C GLU A 45 63.87 -34.02 -7.23
N THR A 46 64.31 -34.72 -6.19
CA THR A 46 63.55 -34.91 -4.95
C THR A 46 63.91 -33.83 -3.93
N PRO A 47 62.94 -33.05 -3.42
CA PRO A 47 63.03 -32.39 -2.13
C PRO A 47 61.96 -32.94 -1.14
N PRO A 48 62.07 -32.59 0.15
CA PRO A 48 61.88 -33.52 1.26
C PRO A 48 60.44 -33.73 1.74
N ALA A 49 60.31 -34.71 2.63
CA ALA A 49 59.09 -35.15 3.29
C ALA A 49 58.34 -34.05 4.08
N ASP A 50 57.03 -34.26 4.19
CA ASP A 50 56.05 -33.64 5.08
C ASP A 50 55.65 -32.17 4.83
N VAL A 51 54.78 -31.97 3.84
CA VAL A 51 53.75 -30.92 3.87
C VAL A 51 52.37 -31.59 3.82
N PRO A 52 51.50 -31.39 4.83
CA PRO A 52 50.14 -31.94 4.80
C PRO A 52 49.36 -31.35 3.62
N PRO A 53 48.44 -32.11 2.99
CA PRO A 53 47.70 -31.65 1.83
C PRO A 53 46.91 -30.39 2.16
N VAL A 54 47.19 -29.31 1.42
CA VAL A 54 46.37 -28.10 1.44
C VAL A 54 44.97 -28.51 0.98
N ALA A 55 43.99 -28.34 1.87
CA ALA A 55 42.59 -28.58 1.55
C ALA A 55 42.22 -27.76 0.30
N PRO A 56 41.45 -28.33 -0.65
CA PRO A 56 41.00 -27.57 -1.80
C PRO A 56 40.28 -26.29 -1.32
N PRO A 57 40.44 -25.15 -2.04
CA PRO A 57 39.75 -23.94 -1.66
C PRO A 57 38.27 -24.25 -1.56
N ILE A 58 37.69 -24.00 -0.38
CA ILE A 58 36.26 -24.08 -0.15
C ILE A 58 35.64 -23.15 -1.19
N GLY A 59 35.05 -23.74 -2.23
CA GLY A 59 34.31 -22.98 -3.23
C GLY A 59 33.25 -22.19 -2.48
N THR A 60 33.29 -20.87 -2.61
CA THR A 60 32.21 -20.02 -2.16
C THR A 60 30.98 -20.44 -2.96
N GLU A 61 30.05 -21.17 -2.34
CA GLU A 61 28.73 -21.37 -2.91
C GLU A 61 28.19 -19.99 -3.32
N PRO A 62 27.63 -19.85 -4.53
CA PRO A 62 26.97 -18.62 -4.91
C PRO A 62 25.82 -18.40 -3.91
N SER A 63 25.99 -17.44 -3.00
CA SER A 63 24.96 -17.08 -2.03
C SER A 63 23.75 -16.61 -2.81
N ASN A 64 22.68 -17.41 -2.80
CA ASN A 64 21.39 -16.97 -3.33
C ASN A 64 21.05 -15.62 -2.68
N PRO A 65 20.67 -14.60 -3.45
CA PRO A 65 20.34 -13.30 -2.89
C PRO A 65 19.24 -13.48 -1.84
N VAL A 66 19.50 -13.01 -0.62
CA VAL A 66 18.52 -13.02 0.47
C VAL A 66 17.36 -12.14 0.05
N VAL A 67 16.21 -12.74 -0.28
CA VAL A 67 14.99 -12.01 -0.59
C VAL A 67 14.53 -11.31 0.69
N PRO A 68 14.33 -9.98 0.69
CA PRO A 68 13.90 -9.28 1.88
C PRO A 68 12.50 -9.73 2.29
N VAL A 69 12.24 -9.80 3.60
CA VAL A 69 10.88 -9.93 4.14
C VAL A 69 10.24 -8.55 4.07
N TYR A 70 9.47 -8.29 3.01
CA TYR A 70 8.88 -6.99 2.66
C TYR A 70 8.05 -6.43 3.79
N SER A 71 7.23 -7.25 4.46
CA SER A 71 6.44 -6.82 5.61
C SER A 71 7.30 -6.25 6.75
N LYS A 72 8.46 -6.86 7.01
CA LYS A 72 9.42 -6.37 8.00
C LYS A 72 10.03 -5.03 7.58
N VAL A 73 10.49 -4.92 6.33
CA VAL A 73 11.10 -3.69 5.82
C VAL A 73 10.09 -2.53 5.82
N LEU A 74 8.84 -2.79 5.42
CA LEU A 74 7.75 -1.81 5.46
C LEU A 74 7.47 -1.30 6.89
N VAL A 75 7.46 -2.20 7.87
CA VAL A 75 7.25 -1.86 9.28
C VAL A 75 8.42 -1.04 9.85
N GLU A 76 9.66 -1.40 9.51
CA GLU A 76 10.86 -0.67 9.94
C GLU A 76 10.89 0.75 9.36
N MET A 77 10.65 0.88 8.05
CA MET A 77 10.53 2.16 7.34
C MET A 77 9.43 3.04 7.95
N ALA A 78 8.23 2.48 8.16
CA ALA A 78 7.13 3.19 8.82
C ALA A 78 7.51 3.68 10.22
N GLY A 79 8.25 2.87 10.98
CA GLY A 79 8.74 3.17 12.32
C GLY A 79 9.76 4.31 12.41
N GLN A 80 10.39 4.67 11.28
CA GLN A 80 11.40 5.74 11.21
C GLN A 80 10.89 7.00 10.49
N SER A 81 9.72 6.89 9.86
CA SER A 81 9.13 7.89 8.98
C SER A 81 8.81 9.23 9.66
N ALA A 82 8.74 10.29 8.85
CA ALA A 82 8.21 11.58 9.28
C ALA A 82 6.72 11.51 9.63
N CYS A 83 5.94 10.63 8.98
CA CYS A 83 4.52 10.43 9.27
C CYS A 83 4.28 9.97 10.72
N LEU A 84 5.11 9.06 11.25
CA LEU A 84 5.03 8.66 12.66
C LEU A 84 5.29 9.84 13.62
N LYS A 85 6.12 10.79 13.19
CA LYS A 85 6.46 11.97 13.98
C LYS A 85 5.41 13.08 13.86
N ASN A 86 4.37 12.91 13.03
CA ASN A 86 3.33 13.92 12.88
C ASN A 86 2.55 14.14 14.18
N ILE A 87 2.13 15.38 14.41
CA ILE A 87 1.24 15.75 15.51
C ILE A 87 -0.09 16.13 14.88
N TRP A 88 -1.10 15.29 15.09
CA TRP A 88 -2.43 15.44 14.54
C TRP A 88 -3.26 16.38 15.41
N THR A 89 -3.95 17.31 14.79
CA THR A 89 -4.71 18.38 15.47
C THR A 89 -5.78 17.77 16.37
N ASP A 90 -5.78 18.14 17.66
CA ASP A 90 -6.66 17.63 18.72
C ASP A 90 -6.63 16.10 18.93
N ARG A 91 -5.56 15.44 18.47
CA ARG A 91 -5.37 13.98 18.54
C ARG A 91 -3.99 13.56 19.01
N GLY A 92 -2.99 14.43 18.87
CA GLY A 92 -1.62 14.16 19.30
C GLY A 92 -0.86 13.26 18.33
N ARG A 93 0.07 12.45 18.83
CA ARG A 93 0.86 11.53 18.00
C ARG A 93 0.11 10.22 17.78
N ALA A 94 0.18 9.71 16.56
CA ALA A 94 -0.30 8.38 16.24
C ALA A 94 0.48 7.29 17.02
N PRO A 95 -0.17 6.20 17.47
CA PRO A 95 0.54 5.01 17.93
C PRO A 95 1.44 4.45 16.83
N ALA A 96 2.62 3.92 17.19
CA ALA A 96 3.55 3.36 16.21
C ALA A 96 2.92 2.24 15.37
N GLY A 97 2.13 1.37 16.03
CA GLY A 97 1.42 0.27 15.38
C GLY A 97 0.39 0.73 14.37
N TYR A 98 -0.21 1.91 14.55
CA TYR A 98 -1.15 2.48 13.60
C TYR A 98 -0.47 2.75 12.26
N ILE A 99 0.61 3.52 12.28
CA ILE A 99 1.35 3.91 11.06
C ILE A 99 1.90 2.67 10.36
N LYS A 100 2.54 1.77 11.12
CA LYS A 100 3.08 0.50 10.62
C LYS A 100 2.00 -0.38 9.97
N GLY A 101 0.88 -0.57 10.66
CA GLY A 101 -0.22 -1.39 10.18
C GLY A 101 -0.94 -0.82 8.95
N MET A 102 -1.09 0.51 8.89
CA MET A 102 -1.64 1.20 7.72
C MET A 102 -0.75 1.01 6.48
N VAL A 103 0.57 1.07 6.62
CA VAL A 103 1.51 0.80 5.52
C VAL A 103 1.43 -0.65 5.04
N LEU A 104 1.33 -1.64 5.96
CA LEU A 104 1.13 -3.04 5.57
C LEU A 104 -0.19 -3.25 4.81
N SER A 105 -1.26 -2.62 5.28
CA SER A 105 -2.58 -2.70 4.64
C SER A 105 -2.54 -2.07 3.24
N TYR A 106 -1.87 -0.92 3.10
CA TYR A 106 -1.62 -0.29 1.81
C TYR A 106 -0.83 -1.19 0.86
N GLY A 107 0.27 -1.80 1.33
CA GLY A 107 1.09 -2.70 0.53
C GLY A 107 0.30 -3.90 0.01
N ARG A 108 -0.55 -4.49 0.86
CA ARG A 108 -1.48 -5.55 0.45
C ARG A 108 -2.46 -5.07 -0.62
N SER A 109 -3.12 -3.93 -0.41
CA SER A 109 -4.04 -3.36 -1.40
C SER A 109 -3.35 -3.04 -2.72
N LEU A 110 -2.10 -2.54 -2.69
CA LEU A 110 -1.29 -2.28 -3.88
C LEU A 110 -1.02 -3.58 -4.65
N CYS A 111 -0.67 -4.65 -3.95
CA CYS A 111 -0.48 -5.96 -4.56
C CYS A 111 -1.76 -6.54 -5.14
N ARG A 112 -2.91 -6.30 -4.49
CA ARG A 112 -4.22 -6.71 -5.03
C ARG A 112 -4.57 -6.02 -6.34
N ILE A 113 -4.31 -4.72 -6.47
CA ILE A 113 -4.62 -3.99 -7.70
C ILE A 113 -3.68 -4.32 -8.86
N LYS A 114 -2.48 -4.84 -8.55
CA LYS A 114 -1.48 -5.30 -9.53
C LYS A 114 -1.64 -6.77 -9.91
N SER A 115 -2.40 -7.55 -9.13
CA SER A 115 -2.63 -8.96 -9.38
C SER A 115 -3.60 -9.17 -10.54
N GLU A 116 -3.35 -10.21 -11.35
CA GLU A 116 -4.30 -10.67 -12.38
C GLU A 116 -5.57 -11.29 -11.76
N LYS A 117 -5.47 -11.76 -10.51
CA LYS A 117 -6.62 -12.28 -9.77
C LYS A 117 -7.57 -11.14 -9.40
N SER A 118 -8.88 -11.36 -9.61
CA SER A 118 -9.91 -10.41 -9.17
C SER A 118 -10.11 -10.48 -7.66
N TRP A 119 -9.33 -9.69 -6.91
CA TRP A 119 -9.50 -9.52 -5.47
C TRP A 119 -10.67 -8.59 -5.14
N ALA A 120 -11.32 -8.84 -4.00
CA ALA A 120 -12.28 -7.90 -3.42
C ALA A 120 -11.63 -6.52 -3.23
N ALA A 121 -12.43 -5.45 -3.36
CA ALA A 121 -12.02 -4.05 -3.25
C ALA A 121 -11.00 -3.53 -4.29
N ALA A 122 -10.20 -4.38 -4.94
CA ALA A 122 -9.11 -3.95 -5.82
C ALA A 122 -9.58 -3.00 -6.93
N ARG A 123 -10.69 -3.34 -7.60
CA ARG A 123 -11.25 -2.50 -8.66
C ARG A 123 -11.70 -1.13 -8.17
N ILE A 124 -12.27 -1.05 -6.96
CA ILE A 124 -12.77 0.18 -6.33
C ILE A 124 -11.58 1.06 -5.93
N LEU A 125 -10.60 0.49 -5.24
CA LEU A 125 -9.43 1.22 -4.76
C LEU A 125 -8.56 1.74 -5.90
N ALA A 126 -8.43 0.99 -7.00
CA ALA A 126 -7.71 1.42 -8.19
C ALA A 126 -8.46 2.44 -9.05
N ALA A 127 -9.78 2.59 -8.87
CA ALA A 127 -10.60 3.41 -9.76
C ALA A 127 -10.16 4.89 -9.71
N ALA A 128 -10.14 5.53 -10.87
CA ALA A 128 -10.00 6.97 -10.99
C ALA A 128 -11.02 7.72 -10.12
N ASN A 129 -10.75 8.99 -9.83
CA ASN A 129 -11.71 9.91 -9.24
C ASN A 129 -13.02 9.86 -10.03
N SER A 130 -14.11 9.53 -9.35
CA SER A 130 -15.42 9.38 -9.99
C SER A 130 -16.09 10.71 -10.38
N GLY A 131 -15.58 11.84 -9.92
CA GLY A 131 -16.24 13.14 -10.04
C GLY A 131 -17.47 13.32 -9.13
N ASN A 132 -17.82 12.30 -8.32
CA ASN A 132 -18.99 12.33 -7.45
C ASN A 132 -18.59 12.59 -5.98
N ALA A 133 -18.44 13.86 -5.62
CA ALA A 133 -18.04 14.27 -4.26
C ALA A 133 -19.05 13.90 -3.16
N ALA A 134 -20.27 13.49 -3.50
CA ALA A 134 -21.23 13.01 -2.51
C ALA A 134 -20.88 11.59 -2.01
N LYS A 135 -20.29 10.75 -2.87
CA LYS A 135 -20.02 9.34 -2.61
C LYS A 135 -18.53 9.00 -2.47
N ASP A 136 -17.68 9.62 -3.27
CA ASP A 136 -16.28 9.27 -3.40
C ASP A 136 -15.39 10.29 -2.69
N VAL A 137 -14.56 9.81 -1.77
CA VAL A 137 -13.64 10.66 -1.03
C VAL A 137 -12.62 11.36 -1.93
N LEU A 138 -12.21 10.75 -3.05
CA LEU A 138 -11.24 11.39 -3.97
C LEU A 138 -11.84 12.61 -4.64
N ALA A 139 -13.10 12.53 -5.08
CA ALA A 139 -13.83 13.68 -5.59
C ALA A 139 -14.04 14.74 -4.50
N HIS A 140 -14.32 14.31 -3.27
CA HIS A 140 -14.57 15.22 -2.14
C HIS A 140 -13.32 16.01 -1.70
N TYR A 141 -12.15 15.38 -1.76
CA TYR A 141 -10.85 15.93 -1.37
C TYR A 141 -9.98 16.37 -2.57
N GLN A 142 -10.56 16.48 -3.76
CA GLN A 142 -9.82 16.71 -5.01
C GLN A 142 -8.82 17.87 -4.92
N ASP A 143 -9.25 19.05 -4.46
CA ASP A 143 -8.37 20.22 -4.41
C ASP A 143 -7.18 20.01 -3.45
N THR A 144 -7.42 19.39 -2.29
CA THR A 144 -6.37 19.04 -1.32
C THR A 144 -5.37 18.06 -1.91
N LEU A 145 -5.85 17.04 -2.63
CA LEU A 145 -5.01 16.03 -3.27
C LEU A 145 -4.19 16.62 -4.43
N LEU A 146 -4.80 17.47 -5.26
CA LEU A 146 -4.10 18.15 -6.36
C LEU A 146 -3.03 19.09 -5.83
N ALA A 147 -3.28 19.80 -4.73
CA ALA A 147 -2.28 20.65 -4.08
C ALA A 147 -1.08 19.86 -3.54
N LEU A 148 -1.26 18.58 -3.20
CA LEU A 148 -0.20 17.64 -2.82
C LEU A 148 0.43 16.91 -4.03
N GLY A 149 -0.01 17.21 -5.25
CA GLY A 149 0.54 16.65 -6.49
C GLY A 149 -0.03 15.28 -6.90
N PHE A 150 -1.11 14.80 -6.27
CA PHE A 150 -1.72 13.53 -6.67
C PHE A 150 -2.40 13.61 -8.04
N ARG A 151 -2.15 12.61 -8.89
CA ARG A 151 -2.88 12.44 -10.17
C ARG A 151 -3.94 11.35 -10.02
N ILE A 152 -5.16 11.77 -9.69
CA ILE A 152 -6.29 10.86 -9.43
C ILE A 152 -7.24 10.71 -10.63
N GLY A 153 -6.91 11.27 -11.79
CA GLY A 153 -7.75 11.24 -12.99
C GLY A 153 -7.77 9.88 -13.70
N ASP A 154 -6.74 9.06 -13.47
CA ASP A 154 -6.58 7.75 -14.10
C ASP A 154 -6.70 6.61 -13.10
N ARG A 155 -7.00 5.42 -13.61
CA ARG A 155 -7.02 4.18 -12.83
C ARG A 155 -5.58 3.76 -12.48
N GLY A 156 -5.32 3.36 -11.24
CA GLY A 156 -4.03 2.79 -10.86
C GLY A 156 -3.70 2.89 -9.38
N SER A 157 -2.41 2.98 -9.08
CA SER A 157 -1.88 3.09 -7.72
C SER A 157 -2.07 4.48 -7.11
N GLU A 158 -2.12 5.56 -7.90
CA GLU A 158 -2.32 6.92 -7.37
C GLU A 158 -3.68 7.12 -6.68
N PRO A 159 -4.83 6.68 -7.23
CA PRO A 159 -6.09 6.69 -6.48
C PRO A 159 -6.04 5.91 -5.17
N LEU A 160 -5.42 4.73 -5.16
CA LEU A 160 -5.23 3.92 -3.94
C LEU A 160 -4.39 4.69 -2.91
N HIS A 161 -3.27 5.26 -3.34
CA HIS A 161 -2.35 6.04 -2.51
C HIS A 161 -3.05 7.25 -1.90
N ALA A 162 -3.73 8.06 -2.71
CA ALA A 162 -4.52 9.19 -2.24
C ALA A 162 -5.59 8.77 -1.20
N THR A 163 -6.26 7.64 -1.45
CA THR A 163 -7.28 7.09 -0.55
C THR A 163 -6.68 6.75 0.82
N TYR A 164 -5.55 6.06 0.83
CA TYR A 164 -4.86 5.70 2.08
C TYR A 164 -4.29 6.93 2.79
N THR A 165 -3.79 7.94 2.07
CA THR A 165 -3.32 9.20 2.69
C THR A 165 -4.45 9.89 3.46
N ILE A 166 -5.64 10.01 2.86
CA ILE A 166 -6.83 10.56 3.54
C ILE A 166 -7.25 9.65 4.70
N GLY A 167 -7.24 8.33 4.46
CA GLY A 167 -7.56 7.31 5.44
C GLY A 167 -6.71 7.39 6.71
N MET A 168 -5.43 7.71 6.59
CA MET A 168 -4.56 7.89 7.76
C MET A 168 -5.02 9.04 8.67
N GLY A 169 -5.49 10.15 8.08
CA GLY A 169 -6.13 11.22 8.86
C GLY A 169 -7.47 10.80 9.44
N LEU A 170 -8.26 10.03 8.68
CA LEU A 170 -9.55 9.55 9.16
C LEU A 170 -9.42 8.68 10.42
N GLY A 171 -8.52 7.69 10.42
CA GLY A 171 -8.35 6.83 11.58
C GLY A 171 -7.87 7.58 12.83
N MET A 172 -7.07 8.65 12.64
CA MET A 172 -6.73 9.55 13.75
C MET A 172 -7.94 10.32 14.27
N ARG A 173 -8.86 10.77 13.40
CA ARG A 173 -10.08 11.47 13.82
C ARG A 173 -11.08 10.54 14.52
N GLU A 174 -11.24 9.31 14.02
CA GLU A 174 -12.22 8.34 14.53
C GLU A 174 -11.78 7.66 15.83
N SER A 175 -10.50 7.28 15.95
CA SER A 175 -10.03 6.45 17.08
C SER A 175 -8.69 6.88 17.66
N SER A 176 -8.12 8.01 17.21
CA SER A 176 -6.71 8.36 17.50
C SER A 176 -5.73 7.24 17.10
N GLY A 177 -6.06 6.49 16.04
CA GLY A 177 -5.26 5.37 15.54
C GLY A 177 -5.34 4.10 16.39
N ARG A 178 -6.33 3.98 17.28
CA ARG A 178 -6.45 2.83 18.18
C ARG A 178 -7.37 1.75 17.60
N TYR A 179 -6.83 0.55 17.45
CA TYR A 179 -7.53 -0.55 16.80
C TYR A 179 -8.70 -1.12 17.61
N CYS A 180 -8.77 -0.85 18.90
CA CYS A 180 -9.66 -1.52 19.86
C CYS A 180 -10.78 -0.63 20.41
N GLU A 181 -10.97 0.56 19.83
CA GLU A 181 -12.05 1.45 20.26
C GLU A 181 -13.40 0.76 20.11
N GLY A 182 -14.24 0.92 21.12
CA GLY A 182 -15.64 0.46 21.10
C GLY A 182 -16.55 1.50 20.46
N TYR A 183 -17.85 1.28 20.59
CA TYR A 183 -18.88 2.20 20.12
C TYR A 183 -18.65 3.64 20.62
N ASP A 184 -19.10 4.63 19.86
CA ASP A 184 -19.14 6.01 20.32
C ASP A 184 -20.11 6.17 21.50
N VAL A 185 -19.57 6.34 22.71
CA VAL A 185 -20.35 6.57 23.93
C VAL A 185 -21.21 7.82 23.86
N ALA A 186 -20.83 8.83 23.06
CA ALA A 186 -21.61 10.04 22.87
C ALA A 186 -22.86 9.82 22.00
N ALA A 187 -22.87 8.77 21.18
CA ALA A 187 -24.03 8.36 20.38
C ALA A 187 -25.07 7.54 21.18
N GLY A 188 -24.77 7.21 22.44
CA GLY A 188 -25.65 6.47 23.35
C GLY A 188 -25.56 4.95 23.21
N THR A 189 -26.15 4.23 24.17
CA THR A 189 -26.06 2.76 24.29
C THR A 189 -27.19 2.00 23.59
N ASN A 190 -28.26 2.68 23.16
CA ASN A 190 -29.40 2.08 22.47
C ASN A 190 -29.13 1.99 20.96
N ARG A 191 -28.20 1.10 20.57
CA ARG A 191 -27.85 0.87 19.16
C ARG A 191 -28.42 -0.45 18.69
N THR A 192 -29.01 -0.44 17.49
CA THR A 192 -29.45 -1.69 16.86
C THR A 192 -28.23 -2.52 16.43
N SER A 193 -28.40 -3.84 16.26
CA SER A 193 -27.32 -4.71 15.77
C SER A 193 -26.74 -4.23 14.43
N ALA A 194 -27.57 -3.62 13.58
CA ALA A 194 -27.15 -3.06 12.30
C ALA A 194 -26.20 -1.85 12.43
N GLU A 195 -26.35 -1.06 13.50
CA GLU A 195 -25.58 0.15 13.74
C GLU A 195 -24.32 -0.09 14.57
N ALA A 196 -24.02 -1.36 14.86
CA ALA A 196 -22.85 -1.74 15.62
C ALA A 196 -21.55 -1.32 14.91
N GLU A 197 -20.80 -0.41 15.53
CA GLU A 197 -19.51 0.13 15.06
C GLU A 197 -18.40 -0.21 16.05
N ALA A 198 -17.19 -0.40 15.54
CA ALA A 198 -16.02 -0.55 16.38
C ALA A 198 -14.72 -0.43 15.57
N GLY A 199 -13.63 -0.45 16.32
CA GLY A 199 -12.29 -0.63 15.81
C GLY A 199 -11.69 0.67 15.27
N LEU A 200 -10.71 0.49 14.39
CA LEU A 200 -9.79 1.56 13.99
C LEU A 200 -10.48 2.78 13.33
N PHE A 201 -11.59 2.55 12.65
CA PHE A 201 -12.29 3.56 11.87
C PHE A 201 -13.76 3.74 12.27
N GLN A 202 -14.26 2.95 13.24
CA GLN A 202 -15.65 3.00 13.67
C GLN A 202 -16.67 2.84 12.50
N ALA A 203 -16.31 2.08 11.45
CA ALA A 203 -17.28 1.72 10.40
C ALA A 203 -18.33 0.77 10.99
N SER A 204 -19.62 1.01 10.74
CA SER A 204 -20.72 0.22 11.31
C SER A 204 -21.10 -0.98 10.44
N TYR A 205 -21.65 -2.02 11.05
CA TYR A 205 -21.96 -3.30 10.40
C TYR A 205 -22.90 -3.16 9.18
N ASN A 206 -23.91 -2.29 9.24
CA ASN A 206 -24.80 -2.04 8.10
C ASN A 206 -24.08 -1.55 6.83
N SER A 207 -22.88 -0.96 6.94
CA SER A 207 -22.11 -0.53 5.77
C SER A 207 -21.65 -1.70 4.89
N VAL A 208 -21.70 -2.95 5.40
CA VAL A 208 -21.41 -4.17 4.63
C VAL A 208 -22.35 -4.33 3.44
N SER A 209 -23.58 -3.80 3.51
CA SER A 209 -24.53 -3.85 2.40
C SER A 209 -24.36 -2.74 1.36
N ALA A 210 -23.45 -1.77 1.58
CA ALA A 210 -23.22 -0.67 0.65
C ALA A 210 -22.62 -1.11 -0.69
N SER A 211 -21.95 -2.27 -0.72
CA SER A 211 -21.39 -2.88 -1.93
C SER A 211 -21.13 -4.38 -1.73
N PRO A 212 -21.35 -5.23 -2.75
CA PRO A 212 -20.97 -6.64 -2.70
C PRO A 212 -19.49 -6.87 -2.38
N GLU A 213 -18.60 -6.00 -2.87
CA GLU A 213 -17.17 -6.05 -2.63
C GLU A 213 -16.81 -5.90 -1.16
N LEU A 214 -17.56 -5.09 -0.40
CA LEU A 214 -17.38 -4.95 1.06
C LEU A 214 -17.74 -6.24 1.80
N LYS A 215 -18.82 -6.93 1.38
CA LYS A 215 -19.18 -8.24 1.91
C LYS A 215 -18.12 -9.30 1.61
N LEU A 216 -17.65 -9.34 0.36
CA LEU A 216 -16.57 -10.27 -0.04
C LEU A 216 -15.29 -10.04 0.76
N LEU A 217 -14.93 -8.77 0.99
CA LEU A 217 -13.76 -8.42 1.80
C LEU A 217 -13.93 -8.85 3.27
N TYR A 218 -15.10 -8.62 3.85
CA TYR A 218 -15.42 -9.05 5.22
C TYR A 218 -15.32 -10.56 5.37
N ASP A 219 -15.90 -11.33 4.43
CA ASP A 219 -15.83 -12.78 4.43
C ASP A 219 -14.40 -13.30 4.24
N GLU A 220 -13.63 -12.69 3.34
CA GLU A 220 -12.24 -13.06 3.06
C GLU A 220 -11.36 -12.94 4.32
N TYR A 221 -11.44 -11.82 5.03
CA TYR A 221 -10.64 -11.62 6.24
C TYR A 221 -11.11 -12.50 7.40
N ARG A 222 -12.42 -12.76 7.52
CA ARG A 222 -12.95 -13.72 8.51
C ARG A 222 -12.40 -15.13 8.28
N ALA A 223 -12.22 -15.53 7.03
CA ALA A 223 -11.66 -16.83 6.67
C ALA A 223 -10.15 -16.91 6.88
N GLN A 224 -9.43 -15.78 6.95
CA GLN A 224 -7.97 -15.75 7.06
C GLN A 224 -7.48 -14.73 8.13
N PRO A 225 -7.65 -15.05 9.43
CA PRO A 225 -7.26 -14.15 10.52
C PRO A 225 -5.76 -13.80 10.57
N SER A 226 -4.89 -14.60 9.96
CA SER A 226 -3.46 -14.29 9.85
C SER A 226 -3.18 -12.95 9.15
N ARG A 227 -4.09 -12.49 8.28
CA ARG A 227 -4.00 -11.22 7.54
C ARG A 227 -4.32 -10.00 8.39
N CYS A 228 -4.76 -10.17 9.63
CA CYS A 228 -5.24 -9.09 10.47
C CYS A 228 -4.14 -8.15 10.99
N HIS A 229 -2.88 -8.58 10.96
CA HIS A 229 -1.71 -7.85 11.47
C HIS A 229 -1.88 -7.28 12.89
N LEU A 230 -2.69 -7.95 13.73
CA LEU A 230 -3.07 -7.44 15.05
C LEU A 230 -1.86 -7.13 15.94
N THR A 231 -0.81 -7.96 15.90
CA THR A 231 0.42 -7.74 16.67
C THR A 231 1.10 -6.42 16.30
N VAL A 232 1.09 -6.04 15.01
CA VAL A 232 1.67 -4.77 14.55
C VAL A 232 0.83 -3.61 15.06
N PHE A 233 -0.49 -3.65 14.86
CA PHE A 233 -1.38 -2.58 15.29
C PHE A 233 -1.46 -2.38 16.82
N LYS A 234 -1.06 -3.38 17.61
CA LYS A 234 -0.95 -3.26 19.08
C LYS A 234 0.20 -2.36 19.54
N GLU A 235 1.21 -2.14 18.72
CA GLU A 235 2.40 -1.41 19.13
C GLU A 235 2.07 0.04 19.54
N GLY A 236 2.38 0.40 20.78
CA GLY A 236 2.09 1.73 21.33
C GLY A 236 0.61 1.98 21.66
N VAL A 237 -0.24 0.94 21.67
CA VAL A 237 -1.66 1.05 22.02
C VAL A 237 -1.95 0.33 23.33
N THR A 238 -2.56 1.03 24.27
CA THR A 238 -3.20 0.42 25.45
C THR A 238 -4.71 0.50 25.30
N CYS A 239 -5.34 -0.66 25.20
CA CYS A 239 -6.78 -0.76 25.05
C CYS A 239 -7.47 -0.70 26.41
N LYS A 240 -8.52 0.12 26.50
CA LYS A 240 -9.49 0.01 27.59
C LYS A 240 -10.51 -1.06 27.22
N SER A 241 -11.00 -1.80 28.21
CA SER A 241 -12.14 -2.70 28.00
C SER A 241 -13.36 -1.85 27.65
N THR A 242 -13.80 -1.92 26.40
CA THR A 242 -15.05 -1.31 25.95
C THR A 242 -16.05 -2.42 25.69
N PRO A 243 -17.26 -2.35 26.28
CA PRO A 243 -18.25 -3.40 26.12
C PRO A 243 -18.61 -3.57 24.64
N ILE A 244 -18.93 -4.80 24.27
CA ILE A 244 -19.60 -5.08 23.01
C ILE A 244 -21.09 -4.80 23.24
N LEU A 245 -21.67 -3.93 22.41
CA LEU A 245 -23.09 -3.62 22.50
C LEU A 245 -23.93 -4.57 21.65
N GLY A 246 -25.13 -4.88 22.14
CA GLY A 246 -26.11 -5.69 21.42
C GLY A 246 -25.74 -7.17 21.34
N SER A 247 -26.35 -7.87 20.37
CA SER A 247 -26.19 -9.30 20.12
C SER A 247 -26.20 -9.60 18.62
N GLY A 248 -25.88 -10.85 18.26
CA GLY A 248 -25.89 -11.33 16.86
C GLY A 248 -24.79 -10.72 16.01
N ALA A 249 -25.07 -10.57 14.71
CA ALA A 249 -24.06 -10.21 13.71
C ALA A 249 -23.35 -8.87 13.97
N GLY A 250 -24.04 -7.88 14.53
CA GLY A 250 -23.42 -6.61 14.92
C GLY A 250 -22.41 -6.75 16.07
N ALA A 251 -22.71 -7.57 17.07
CA ALA A 251 -21.78 -7.87 18.16
C ALA A 251 -20.56 -8.65 17.65
N GLU A 252 -20.77 -9.63 16.78
CA GLU A 252 -19.70 -10.36 16.10
C GLU A 252 -18.82 -9.44 15.25
N TYR A 253 -19.43 -8.52 14.52
CA TYR A 253 -18.72 -7.52 13.72
C TYR A 253 -17.85 -6.63 14.60
N GLN A 254 -18.34 -6.16 15.76
CA GLN A 254 -17.53 -5.36 16.68
C GLN A 254 -16.30 -6.12 17.18
N VAL A 255 -16.48 -7.38 17.60
CA VAL A 255 -15.38 -8.25 18.04
C VAL A 255 -14.37 -8.45 16.91
N PHE A 256 -14.86 -8.68 15.68
CA PHE A 256 -14.01 -8.88 14.53
C PHE A 256 -13.23 -7.61 14.14
N ALA A 257 -13.90 -6.46 14.02
CA ALA A 257 -13.26 -5.20 13.68
C ALA A 257 -12.15 -4.82 14.68
N LYS A 258 -12.34 -5.11 15.98
CA LYS A 258 -11.32 -4.91 17.03
C LYS A 258 -10.20 -5.94 17.00
N SER A 259 -10.42 -7.14 16.46
CA SER A 259 -9.39 -8.18 16.37
C SER A 259 -8.68 -8.19 15.01
N CYS A 260 -9.23 -7.50 14.01
CA CYS A 260 -8.71 -7.45 12.65
C CYS A 260 -8.54 -6.02 12.11
N PRO A 261 -7.55 -5.24 12.61
CA PRO A 261 -7.34 -3.88 12.16
C PRO A 261 -6.94 -3.74 10.69
N ALA A 262 -6.23 -4.71 10.11
CA ALA A 262 -5.94 -4.69 8.67
C ALA A 262 -7.22 -4.81 7.82
N PHE A 263 -8.20 -5.61 8.26
CA PHE A 263 -9.54 -5.61 7.67
C PHE A 263 -10.17 -4.21 7.80
N ALA A 264 -10.19 -3.65 9.01
CA ALA A 264 -10.79 -2.34 9.23
C ALA A 264 -10.18 -1.24 8.34
N ALA A 265 -8.87 -1.29 8.11
CA ALA A 265 -8.15 -0.39 7.21
C ALA A 265 -8.61 -0.54 5.76
N GLU A 266 -8.44 -1.71 5.15
CA GLU A 266 -8.76 -1.90 3.74
C GLU A 266 -10.26 -1.79 3.46
N TYR A 267 -11.09 -2.28 4.38
CA TYR A 267 -12.54 -2.13 4.33
C TYR A 267 -12.96 -0.66 4.32
N THR A 268 -12.40 0.14 5.23
CA THR A 268 -12.73 1.57 5.28
C THR A 268 -12.23 2.29 4.04
N MET A 269 -11.02 1.98 3.56
CA MET A 269 -10.51 2.60 2.32
C MET A 269 -11.43 2.29 1.14
N THR A 270 -12.00 1.09 1.10
CA THR A 270 -12.99 0.71 0.08
C THR A 270 -14.30 1.46 0.28
N LEU A 271 -14.80 1.51 1.51
CA LEU A 271 -16.06 2.17 1.87
C LEU A 271 -16.03 3.66 1.54
N ILE A 272 -14.94 4.37 1.83
CA ILE A 272 -14.84 5.82 1.56
C ILE A 272 -14.77 6.15 0.06
N ARG A 273 -14.49 5.18 -0.82
CA ARG A 273 -14.61 5.38 -2.27
C ARG A 273 -16.04 5.32 -2.78
N ILE A 274 -16.97 4.74 -2.02
CA ILE A 274 -18.36 4.50 -2.48
C ILE A 274 -19.43 5.15 -1.58
N LEU A 275 -19.11 5.38 -0.32
CA LEU A 275 -19.98 5.94 0.71
C LEU A 275 -19.15 6.79 1.70
N ARG A 276 -18.37 7.75 1.20
CA ARG A 276 -17.59 8.69 2.02
C ARG A 276 -18.43 9.39 3.10
N ALA A 277 -19.71 9.63 2.80
CA ALA A 277 -20.65 10.32 3.68
C ALA A 277 -20.93 9.59 5.00
N HIS A 278 -20.56 8.30 5.09
CA HIS A 278 -20.61 7.51 6.31
C HIS A 278 -19.83 8.15 7.46
N PHE A 279 -18.75 8.87 7.17
CA PHE A 279 -17.83 9.38 8.17
C PHE A 279 -17.98 10.89 8.38
N GLY A 280 -18.42 11.27 9.57
CA GLY A 280 -18.54 12.67 9.99
C GLY A 280 -17.26 13.50 9.80
N PRO A 281 -16.07 12.98 10.16
CA PRO A 281 -14.80 13.68 9.95
C PRO A 281 -14.50 14.00 8.48
N LEU A 282 -14.84 13.11 7.54
CA LEU A 282 -14.71 13.39 6.11
C LEU A 282 -15.72 14.44 5.66
N ASN A 283 -16.98 14.35 6.13
CA ASN A 283 -18.02 15.33 5.79
C ASN A 283 -17.65 16.75 6.17
N ARG A 284 -16.96 16.92 7.30
CA ARG A 284 -16.48 18.21 7.81
C ARG A 284 -15.07 18.56 7.35
N LYS A 285 -14.44 17.73 6.50
CA LYS A 285 -13.03 17.83 6.08
C LYS A 285 -12.04 17.99 7.23
N THR A 286 -12.29 17.32 8.36
CA THR A 286 -11.42 17.35 9.55
C THR A 286 -10.39 16.23 9.58
N ALA A 287 -10.47 15.26 8.67
CA ALA A 287 -9.37 14.31 8.45
C ALA A 287 -8.24 15.02 7.72
N GLU A 288 -7.10 15.17 8.40
CA GLU A 288 -5.89 15.81 7.88
C GLU A 288 -5.27 14.95 6.77
N VAL A 289 -4.83 15.59 5.69
CA VAL A 289 -4.16 14.93 4.54
C VAL A 289 -2.70 15.34 4.56
N GLU A 290 -1.87 14.48 5.14
CA GLU A 290 -0.50 14.84 5.49
C GLU A 290 0.53 14.41 4.43
N SER A 291 1.37 15.35 3.99
CA SER A 291 2.43 15.09 3.01
C SER A 291 3.46 14.09 3.53
N ALA A 292 3.79 14.13 4.82
CA ALA A 292 4.70 13.17 5.44
C ALA A 292 4.18 11.72 5.34
N CYS A 293 2.85 11.53 5.42
CA CYS A 293 2.22 10.23 5.26
C CYS A 293 2.07 9.84 3.78
N ALA A 294 1.80 10.80 2.89
CA ALA A 294 1.88 10.55 1.45
C ALA A 294 3.28 10.08 1.01
N ASN A 295 4.35 10.70 1.53
CA ASN A 295 5.73 10.33 1.24
C ASN A 295 6.06 8.92 1.74
N LEU A 296 5.65 8.56 2.96
CA LEU A 296 5.82 7.21 3.48
C LEU A 296 5.16 6.15 2.57
N LEU A 297 3.95 6.41 2.09
CA LEU A 297 3.26 5.49 1.17
C LEU A 297 3.93 5.44 -0.20
N THR A 298 4.56 6.54 -0.64
CA THR A 298 5.40 6.56 -1.85
C THR A 298 6.60 5.63 -1.70
N GLU A 299 7.32 5.73 -0.57
CA GLU A 299 8.46 4.85 -0.26
C GLU A 299 8.03 3.37 -0.23
N ALA A 300 6.88 3.08 0.39
CA ALA A 300 6.29 1.74 0.40
C ALA A 300 5.98 1.22 -1.00
N GLN A 301 5.36 2.04 -1.85
CA GLN A 301 5.06 1.69 -3.23
C GLN A 301 6.34 1.38 -4.01
N LEU A 302 7.34 2.25 -3.92
CA LEU A 302 8.63 2.07 -4.61
C LEU A 302 9.32 0.78 -4.19
N LEU A 303 9.32 0.45 -2.89
CA LEU A 303 9.90 -0.80 -2.39
C LEU A 303 9.20 -2.03 -2.99
N ILE A 304 7.87 -2.02 -3.07
CA ILE A 304 7.09 -3.11 -3.66
C ILE A 304 7.34 -3.19 -5.17
N GLU A 305 7.44 -2.05 -5.85
CA GLU A 305 7.62 -1.98 -7.31
C GLU A 305 9.03 -2.36 -7.78
N GLN A 306 10.04 -2.36 -6.90
CA GLN A 306 11.38 -2.86 -7.23
C GLN A 306 11.39 -4.36 -7.58
N ASN A 307 10.54 -5.16 -6.93
CA ASN A 307 10.35 -6.57 -7.27
C ASN A 307 8.92 -7.00 -6.91
N PRO A 308 7.94 -6.68 -7.78
CA PRO A 308 6.53 -6.84 -7.46
C PRO A 308 6.12 -8.31 -7.34
N VAL A 309 6.81 -9.23 -8.01
CA VAL A 309 6.52 -10.67 -7.94
C VAL A 309 6.82 -11.19 -6.54
N ALA A 310 8.02 -10.92 -6.01
CA ALA A 310 8.40 -11.37 -4.67
C ALA A 310 7.58 -10.63 -3.59
N ALA A 311 7.45 -9.30 -3.70
CA ALA A 311 6.72 -8.50 -2.73
C ALA A 311 5.25 -8.94 -2.62
N CYS A 312 4.57 -9.14 -3.75
CA CYS A 312 3.15 -9.50 -3.73
C CYS A 312 2.90 -10.97 -3.45
N ALA A 313 3.88 -11.86 -3.64
CA ALA A 313 3.80 -13.22 -3.13
C ALA A 313 3.80 -13.25 -1.59
N GLU A 314 4.51 -12.32 -0.93
CA GLU A 314 4.52 -12.22 0.54
C GLU A 314 3.29 -11.49 1.10
N LEU A 315 2.85 -10.39 0.45
CA LEU A 315 1.86 -9.47 1.02
C LEU A 315 0.38 -9.89 0.79
N LEU A 316 0.11 -10.88 -0.07
CA LEU A 316 -1.25 -11.38 -0.41
C LEU A 316 -1.66 -12.62 0.38
#